data_AF-A0AAD0AWF0-F1
#
_entry.id   AF-A0AAD0AWF0-F1
#
_cell.length_a   1.000
_cell.length_b   1.000
_cell.length_c   1.000
_cell.angle_alpha   90.00
_cell.angle_beta   90.00
_cell.angle_gamma   90.00
#
_symmetry.space_group_name_H-M   'P 1'
#
loop_
_entity.id
_entity.type
_entity.pdbx_description
1 polymer ?
#
loop_
_entity_poly.entity_id
_entity_poly.type
_entity_poly.pdbx_seq_one_letter_code
_entity_poly.pdbx_strand_id
1 'polypeptide(L)' 'MIEYLQELKIREGNQVRIINNHLFKEKIMTDEEMEKKKTEFSKKIKDIYLSEKINIEIIENSITKI' A
#
# COMPACT_ATOMS: atom_id res chain seq x y z
N MET A 1 8.28 19.53 3.88
CA MET A 1 7.36 18.38 3.96
C MET A 1 7.81 17.40 2.91
N ILE A 2 8.03 16.15 3.30
CA ILE A 2 8.48 15.08 2.42
C ILE A 2 7.25 14.26 2.04
N GLU A 3 7.07 14.05 0.74
CA GLU A 3 6.00 13.25 0.19
C GLU A 3 6.51 11.84 -0.09
N TYR A 4 5.71 10.84 0.27
CA TYR A 4 5.91 9.46 -0.12
C TYR A 4 4.66 8.97 -0.83
N LEU A 5 4.83 8.50 -2.05
CA LEU A 5 3.81 7.80 -2.79
C LEU A 5 3.95 6.31 -2.51
N GLN A 6 2.93 5.74 -1.87
CA GLN A 6 2.80 4.31 -1.70
C GLN A 6 1.86 3.75 -2.77
N GLU A 7 2.38 2.89 -3.64
CA GLU A 7 1.61 2.24 -4.71
C GLU A 7 1.48 0.75 -4.40
N LEU A 8 0.24 0.31 -4.19
CA LEU A 8 -0.10 -1.09 -3.99
C LEU A 8 -0.85 -1.61 -5.22
N LYS A 9 -0.24 -2.54 -5.95
CA LYS A 9 -0.89 -3.26 -7.03
C LYS A 9 -1.55 -4.51 -6.49
N ILE A 10 -2.84 -4.63 -6.71
CA ILE A 10 -3.64 -5.79 -6.35
C ILE A 10 -4.27 -6.41 -7.59
N ARG A 11 -4.47 -7.72 -7.56
CA ARG A 11 -5.25 -8.46 -8.55
C ARG A 11 -6.54 -8.96 -7.90
N GLU A 12 -7.65 -8.62 -8.51
CA GLU A 12 -8.98 -9.11 -8.18
C GLU A 12 -9.47 -9.98 -9.35
N GLY A 13 -9.27 -11.30 -9.25
CA GLY A 13 -9.54 -12.23 -10.36
C GLY A 13 -8.74 -11.88 -11.62
N ASN A 14 -9.42 -11.39 -12.66
CA ASN A 14 -8.79 -10.97 -13.91
C ASN A 14 -8.47 -9.47 -13.98
N GLN A 15 -8.87 -8.67 -13.00
CA GLN A 15 -8.62 -7.23 -12.98
C GLN A 15 -7.41 -6.90 -12.12
N VAL A 16 -6.55 -6.00 -12.60
CA VAL A 16 -5.46 -5.41 -11.80
C VAL A 16 -5.87 -4.01 -11.42
N ARG A 17 -5.81 -3.70 -10.13
CA ARG A 17 -6.06 -2.35 -9.59
C ARG A 17 -4.80 -1.84 -8.91
N ILE A 18 -4.59 -0.54 -9.02
CA ILE A 18 -3.48 0.16 -8.36
C ILE A 18 -4.09 1.09 -7.32
N ILE A 19 -3.69 0.92 -6.06
CA ILE A 19 -4.13 1.74 -4.95
C ILE A 19 -2.96 2.64 -4.57
N ASN A 20 -3.14 3.93 -4.81
CA ASN A 20 -2.17 4.95 -4.47
C ASN A 20 -2.51 5.56 -3.12
N ASN A 21 -1.48 5.79 -2.31
CA ASN A 21 -1.61 6.41 -1.00
C ASN A 21 -0.48 7.42 -0.82
N HIS A 22 -0.85 8.70 -0.67
CA HIS A 22 0.09 9.79 -0.45
C HIS A 22 0.31 9.98 1.05
N LEU A 23 1.56 9.90 1.47
CA LEU A 23 1.99 10.04 2.85
C LEU A 23 2.84 11.30 2.96
N PHE A 24 2.40 12.24 3.79
CA PHE A 24 3.13 13.47 4.05
C PHE A 24 3.81 13.38 5.41
N LYS A 25 5.12 13.58 5.44
CA LYS A 25 5.94 13.53 6.66
C LYS A 25 6.82 14.76 6.78
N GLU A 26 7.08 15.20 8.00
CA GLU A 26 7.99 16.33 8.24
C GLU A 26 9.47 15.90 8.19
N LYS A 27 9.75 14.61 8.46
CA LYS A 27 11.10 14.02 8.49
C LYS A 27 11.18 12.82 7.55
N ILE A 28 12.41 12.40 7.21
CA ILE A 28 12.65 11.21 6.41
C ILE A 28 12.20 9.98 7.20
N MET A 29 11.38 9.13 6.59
CA MET A 29 11.00 7.86 7.20
C MET A 29 12.21 6.93 7.21
N THR A 30 12.39 6.20 8.30
CA THR A 30 13.40 5.13 8.34
C THR A 30 12.91 3.91 7.56
N ASP A 31 13.83 3.04 7.17
CA ASP A 31 13.50 1.78 6.47
C ASP A 31 12.52 0.92 7.29
N GLU A 32 12.66 0.90 8.61
CA GLU A 32 11.71 0.23 9.52
C GLU A 32 10.30 0.82 9.44
N GLU A 33 10.18 2.15 9.42
CA GLU A 33 8.88 2.82 9.30
C GLU A 33 8.25 2.54 7.93
N MET A 34 9.05 2.53 6.86
CA MET A 34 8.60 2.20 5.51
C MET A 34 8.10 0.76 5.42
N GLU A 35 8.85 -0.22 5.95
CA GLU A 35 8.44 -1.63 5.94
C GLU A 35 7.19 -1.90 6.79
N LYS A 36 7.08 -1.27 7.97
CA LYS A 36 5.85 -1.32 8.78
C LYS A 36 4.65 -0.78 8.01
N LYS A 37 4.81 0.37 7.35
CA LYS A 37 3.76 0.98 6.50
C LYS A 37 3.37 0.09 5.33
N LYS A 38 4.32 -0.54 4.63
CA LYS A 38 4.03 -1.50 3.55
C LYS A 38 3.17 -2.65 4.07
N THR A 39 3.56 -3.23 5.19
CA THR A 39 2.86 -4.38 5.80
C THR A 39 1.47 -3.99 6.29
N GLU A 40 1.34 -2.88 7.02
CA GLU A 40 0.05 -2.37 7.50
C GLU A 40 -0.89 -2.05 6.35
N PHE A 41 -0.41 -1.39 5.30
CA PHE A 41 -1.23 -1.03 4.15
C PHE A 41 -1.73 -2.27 3.42
N SER A 42 -0.83 -3.22 3.14
CA SER A 42 -1.16 -4.51 2.54
C SER A 42 -2.24 -5.24 3.34
N LYS A 43 -2.06 -5.31 4.65
CA LYS A 43 -3.00 -5.97 5.56
C LYS A 43 -4.36 -5.25 5.60
N LYS A 44 -4.35 -3.92 5.70
CA LYS A 44 -5.57 -3.10 5.72
C LYS A 44 -6.38 -3.27 4.44
N ILE A 45 -5.72 -3.20 3.27
CA ILE A 45 -6.38 -3.41 1.99
C ILE A 45 -6.94 -4.84 1.93
N LYS A 46 -6.14 -5.86 2.26
CA LYS A 46 -6.63 -7.24 2.31
C LYS A 46 -7.86 -7.38 3.19
N ASP A 47 -7.86 -6.78 4.38
CA ASP A 47 -8.98 -6.84 5.33
C ASP A 47 -10.25 -6.14 4.82
N ILE A 48 -10.11 -4.98 4.16
CA ILE A 48 -11.23 -4.28 3.51
C ILE A 48 -11.88 -5.17 2.45
N TYR A 49 -11.09 -5.70 1.53
CA TYR A 49 -11.62 -6.55 0.45
C TYR A 49 -12.17 -7.88 1.01
N LEU A 50 -11.54 -8.46 2.03
CA LEU A 50 -12.03 -9.67 2.69
C LEU A 50 -13.37 -9.44 3.39
N SER A 51 -13.58 -8.25 3.96
CA SER A 51 -14.86 -7.84 4.56
C SER A 51 -15.97 -7.76 3.51
N GLU A 52 -15.63 -7.41 2.26
CA GLU A 52 -16.53 -7.44 1.11
C GLU A 52 -16.64 -8.83 0.45
N LYS A 53 -16.03 -9.87 1.04
CA LYS A 53 -15.90 -11.24 0.48
C LYS A 53 -15.17 -11.30 -0.87
N ILE A 54 -14.32 -10.31 -1.15
CA ILE A 54 -13.52 -10.24 -2.36
C ILE A 54 -12.14 -10.83 -2.07
N ASN A 55 -11.72 -11.81 -2.86
CA ASN A 55 -10.37 -12.37 -2.77
C ASN A 55 -9.42 -11.56 -3.67
N ILE A 56 -8.46 -10.88 -3.05
CA ILE A 56 -7.43 -10.11 -3.75
C ILE A 56 -6.03 -10.68 -3.52
N GLU A 57 -5.21 -10.64 -4.56
CA GLU A 57 -3.79 -10.97 -4.48
C GLU A 57 -2.96 -9.68 -4.53
N ILE A 58 -2.01 -9.54 -3.62
CA ILE A 58 -1.08 -8.41 -3.64
C ILE A 58 0.06 -8.76 -4.59
N ILE A 59 0.19 -7.99 -5.67
CA ILE A 59 1.23 -8.19 -6.69
C ILE A 59 2.50 -7.45 -6.27
N GLU A 60 2.36 -6.17 -5.93
CA GLU A 60 3.49 -5.26 -5.70
C GLU A 60 3.11 -4.20 -4.68
N ASN A 61 4.05 -3.86 -3.80
CA ASN A 61 3.91 -2.77 -2.84
C ASN A 61 5.20 -1.97 -2.85
N SER A 62 5.15 -0.76 -3.40
CA SER A 62 6.30 0.15 -3.45
C SER A 62 5.99 1.43 -2.68
N ILE A 63 7.01 1.99 -2.05
CA ILE A 63 6.95 3.31 -1.42
C ILE A 63 8.09 4.12 -2.04
N THR A 64 7.73 5.20 -2.72
CA THR A 64 8.65 6.08 -3.42
C THR A 64 8.58 7.46 -2.81
N LYS A 65 9.74 8.03 -2.47
CA LYS A 65 9.84 9.42 -2.02
C LYS A 65 9.77 10.35 -3.25
N ILE A 66 8.87 11.34 -3.20
CA ILE A 66 8.71 12.40 -4.21
C ILE A 66 9.36 13.70 -3.71
#